data_AF-A0A392S8T4-F1
#
_entry.id   AF-A0A392S8T4-F1
#
_cell.length_a   1.000
_cell.length_b   1.000
_cell.length_c   1.000
_cell.angle_alpha   90.00
_cell.angle_beta   90.00
_cell.angle_gamma   90.00
#
_symmetry.space_group_name_H-M   'P 1'
#
loop_
_entity.id
_entity.type
_entity.pdbx_description
1 polymer ?
#
loop_
_entity_poly.entity_id
_entity_poly.type
_entity_poly.pdbx_seq_one_letter_code
_entity_poly.pdbx_strand_id
1 'polypeptide(L)' 'MRNGETEFVSLSSIKVTPGVHVEEVCVVQLFQDVFSLEIPGFPPIREVEFFIDLHPRTGPISESPYRMAL' A
#
# COMPACT_ATOMS: atom_id res chain seq x y z
N MET A 1 9.25 -12.98 -26.65
CA MET A 1 9.32 -13.04 -25.18
C MET A 1 9.24 -11.60 -24.72
N ARG A 2 8.15 -11.19 -24.07
CA ARG A 2 7.83 -9.77 -23.80
C ARG A 2 8.33 -9.45 -22.39
N ASN A 3 9.31 -8.56 -22.31
CA ASN A 3 9.97 -8.14 -21.09
C ASN A 3 8.97 -7.26 -20.33
N GLY A 4 8.40 -7.78 -19.24
CA GLY A 4 7.42 -7.07 -18.43
C GLY A 4 8.11 -6.10 -17.47
N GLU A 5 8.43 -4.90 -17.95
CA GLU A 5 8.86 -3.81 -17.09
C GLU A 5 7.66 -3.33 -16.25
N THR A 6 7.80 -3.39 -14.93
CA THR A 6 6.78 -2.87 -14.01
C THR A 6 6.84 -1.36 -14.03
N GLU A 7 5.85 -0.72 -14.65
CA GLU A 7 5.68 0.73 -14.63
C GLU A 7 5.16 1.17 -13.26
N PHE A 8 6.02 1.81 -12.46
CA PHE A 8 5.61 2.47 -11.21
C PHE A 8 5.37 3.95 -11.48
N VAL A 9 4.17 4.43 -11.17
CA VAL A 9 3.82 5.85 -11.27
C VAL A 9 4.19 6.55 -9.96
N SER A 10 5.23 7.39 -9.99
CA SER A 10 5.59 8.25 -8.84
C SER A 10 4.68 9.45 -8.75
N LEU A 11 4.01 9.63 -7.60
CA LEU A 11 3.11 10.76 -7.34
C LEU A 11 3.82 12.01 -6.79
N SER A 12 5.17 12.02 -6.77
CA SER A 12 5.99 13.07 -6.15
C SER A 12 5.86 14.47 -6.78
N SER A 13 5.18 14.61 -7.92
CA SER A 13 5.00 15.90 -8.62
C SER A 13 3.56 16.22 -8.98
N ILE A 14 2.57 15.51 -8.41
CA ILE A 14 1.18 15.91 -8.58
C ILE A 14 0.99 17.28 -7.94
N LYS A 15 0.61 18.26 -8.78
CA LYS A 15 0.10 19.54 -8.29
C LYS A 15 -1.31 19.28 -7.77
N VAL A 16 -1.47 19.35 -6.45
CA VAL A 16 -2.79 19.30 -5.84
C VAL A 16 -3.49 20.62 -6.17
N THR A 17 -4.43 20.57 -7.11
CA THR A 17 -5.32 21.69 -7.40
C THR A 17 -6.43 21.71 -6.36
N PRO A 18 -6.51 22.74 -5.50
CA PRO A 18 -7.59 22.84 -4.53
C PRO A 18 -8.94 22.91 -5.28
N GLY A 19 -9.88 22.06 -4.89
CA GLY A 19 -11.21 21.98 -5.50
C GLY A 19 -11.43 20.77 -6.42
N VAL A 20 -10.43 19.94 -6.68
CA VAL A 20 -10.63 18.63 -7.31
C VAL A 20 -10.86 17.59 -6.22
N HIS A 21 -12.02 16.94 -6.28
CA HIS A 21 -12.36 15.83 -5.40
C HIS A 21 -11.63 14.57 -5.89
N VAL A 22 -11.13 13.74 -4.97
CA VAL A 22 -10.39 12.51 -5.35
C VAL A 22 -11.30 11.56 -6.14
N GLU A 23 -12.59 11.61 -5.86
CA GLU A 23 -13.67 10.90 -6.54
C GLU A 23 -13.85 11.31 -8.01
N GLU A 24 -13.31 12.46 -8.43
CA GLU A 24 -13.35 12.95 -9.82
C GLU A 24 -12.19 12.41 -10.66
N VAL A 25 -11.19 11.79 -10.04
CA VAL A 25 -10.06 11.20 -10.77
C VAL A 25 -10.53 9.94 -11.49
N CYS A 26 -10.34 9.87 -12.81
CA CYS A 26 -10.83 8.75 -13.63
C CYS A 26 -10.40 7.37 -13.10
N VAL A 27 -9.18 7.23 -12.57
CA VAL A 27 -8.72 5.95 -12.00
C VAL A 27 -9.50 5.57 -10.74
N VAL A 28 -9.88 6.55 -9.91
CA VAL A 28 -10.67 6.31 -8.69
C VAL A 28 -12.09 5.88 -9.06
N GLN A 29 -12.67 6.49 -10.10
CA GLN A 29 -13.99 6.10 -10.62
C GLN A 29 -14.01 4.69 -11.21
N LEU A 30 -12.91 4.27 -11.84
CA LEU A 30 -12.77 2.93 -12.42
C LEU A 30 -12.54 1.84 -11.36
N PHE A 31 -12.02 2.20 -10.18
CA PHE A 31 -11.62 1.27 -9.12
C PHE A 31 -12.13 1.69 -7.73
N GLN A 32 -13.43 1.97 -7.61
CA GLN A 32 -14.05 2.46 -6.36
C GLN A 32 -13.92 1.48 -5.18
N ASP A 33 -13.87 0.18 -5.48
CA ASP A 33 -13.64 -0.91 -4.52
C ASP A 33 -12.22 -0.91 -3.96
N VAL A 34 -11.24 -0.46 -4.75
CA VAL A 34 -9.83 -0.32 -4.33
C VAL A 34 -9.60 0.99 -3.58
N PHE A 35 -10.25 2.07 -4.03
CA PHE A 35 -10.13 3.43 -3.47
C PHE A 35 -11.34 3.81 -2.60
N SER A 36 -11.77 2.90 -1.74
CA SER A 36 -12.85 3.18 -0.78
C SER A 36 -12.41 4.14 0.32
N LEU A 37 -13.35 4.94 0.85
CA LEU A 37 -13.10 5.85 1.98
C LEU A 37 -12.71 5.09 3.26
N GLU A 38 -13.23 3.87 3.41
CA GLU A 38 -12.89 2.94 4.48
C GLU A 38 -11.97 1.84 3.95
N ILE A 39 -11.03 1.39 4.79
CA ILE A 39 -10.12 0.29 4.43
C ILE A 39 -10.92 -1.02 4.42
N PRO A 40 -10.99 -1.75 3.29
CA PRO A 40 -11.77 -2.98 3.18
C PRO A 40 -11.08 -4.11 3.95
N GLY A 41 -11.38 -4.22 5.25
CA GLY A 41 -11.04 -5.37 6.10
C GLY A 41 -9.58 -5.83 6.03
N PHE A 42 -9.36 -7.08 6.43
CA PHE A 42 -8.08 -7.74 6.14
C PHE A 42 -8.05 -8.14 4.66
N PRO A 43 -6.89 -8.06 3.99
CA PRO A 43 -6.75 -8.63 2.67
C PRO A 43 -7.17 -10.12 2.69
N PRO A 44 -7.73 -10.64 1.60
CA PRO A 44 -8.03 -12.06 1.50
C PRO A 44 -6.78 -12.90 1.79
N ILE A 45 -7.00 -14.13 2.24
CA ILE A 45 -5.92 -15.09 2.45
C ILE A 45 -5.08 -15.13 1.18
N ARG A 46 -3.81 -14.76 1.29
CA ARG A 46 -2.90 -14.79 0.15
C ARG A 46 -2.75 -16.24 -0.29
N GLU A 47 -2.96 -16.51 -1.57
CA GLU A 47 -2.77 -17.85 -2.15
C GLU A 47 -1.31 -18.30 -2.12
N VAL A 48 -0.38 -17.36 -1.92
CA VAL A 48 1.06 -17.59 -1.96
C VAL A 48 1.70 -17.16 -0.64
N GLU A 49 2.60 -18.01 -0.13
CA GLU A 49 3.46 -17.69 1.00
C GLU A 49 4.40 -16.55 0.62
N PHE A 50 4.47 -15.52 1.47
CA PHE A 50 5.41 -14.40 1.27
C PHE A 50 6.64 -14.59 2.14
N PHE A 51 7.80 -14.28 1.58
CA PHE A 51 9.08 -14.28 2.28
C PHE A 51 9.53 -12.84 2.52
N ILE A 52 10.11 -12.58 3.69
CA ILE A 52 10.74 -11.30 4.01
C ILE A 52 12.24 -11.53 3.91
N ASP A 53 12.85 -11.01 2.84
CA ASP A 53 14.29 -11.06 2.68
C ASP A 53 14.95 -10.09 3.66
N LEU A 54 15.86 -10.64 4.47
CA LEU A 54 16.65 -9.86 5.41
C LEU A 54 18.03 -9.59 4.82
N HIS A 55 18.57 -8.41 5.10
CA HIS A 55 19.97 -8.15 4.83
C HIS A 55 20.84 -9.20 5.55
N PRO A 56 21.93 -9.68 4.95
CA PRO A 56 22.86 -10.56 5.63
C PRO A 56 23.24 -10.03 7.01
N ARG A 57 23.23 -10.91 8.01
CA ARG A 57 23.53 -10.64 9.43
C ARG A 57 22.43 -9.94 10.25
N THR A 58 21.24 -9.71 9.70
CA THR A 58 20.09 -9.29 10.52
C THR A 58 19.68 -10.44 11.47
N GLY A 59 19.61 -10.13 12.77
CA GLY A 59 19.10 -11.03 13.81
C GLY A 59 17.70 -10.64 14.29
N PRO A 60 17.06 -11.46 15.12
CA PRO A 60 15.77 -11.11 15.73
C PRO A 60 15.92 -9.91 16.68
N ILE A 61 14.86 -9.09 16.76
CA ILE A 61 14.73 -7.98 17.70
C ILE A 61 13.61 -8.31 18.68
N SER A 62 13.81 -8.01 19.96
CA SER A 62 12.82 -8.24 21.01
C SER A 62 12.76 -7.01 21.93
N GLU A 63 11.72 -6.22 21.77
CA GLU A 63 11.45 -5.04 22.60
C GLU A 63 10.18 -5.27 23.44
N SER A 64 10.14 -4.70 24.65
CA SER A 64 8.93 -4.79 25.47
C SER A 64 7.79 -3.96 24.86
N PRO A 65 6.53 -4.43 24.91
CA PRO A 65 5.40 -3.62 24.46
C PRO A 65 5.33 -2.30 25.22
N TYR A 66 4.96 -1.23 24.52
CA TYR A 66 4.69 0.05 25.18
C TYR A 66 3.55 -0.11 26.18
N ARG A 67 3.64 0.60 27.31
CA ARG A 67 2.56 0.64 28.30
C ARG A 67 1.40 1.44 27.73
N MET A 68 0.35 0.77 27.29
CA MET A 68 -0.93 1.43 27.00
C MET A 68 -1.56 1.90 28.32
N ALA A 69 -2.34 2.98 28.27
CA ALA A 69 -3.04 3.51 29.45
C ALA A 69 -3.91 2.44 30.13
N LEU A 70 -4.16 2.61 31.42
CA LEU A 70 -5.02 1.73 32.23
C LEU A 70 -6.50 2.03 32.01
#